data_AF-A0A8S1MY34-F1
#
_entry.id   AF-A0A8S1MY34-F1
#
_cell.length_a   1.000
_cell.length_b   1.000
_cell.length_c   1.000
_cell.angle_alpha   90.00
_cell.angle_beta   90.00
_cell.angle_gamma   90.00
#
_symmetry.space_group_name_H-M   'P 1'
#
loop_
_entity.id
_entity.type
_entity.pdbx_description
1 polymer ?
#
loop_
_entity_poly.entity_id
_entity_poly.type
_entity_poly.pdbx_seq_one_letter_code
_entity_poly.pdbx_strand_id
1 'polypeptide(L)'
;MLRKLQKELDQLNKKQEKTQSSINNLFFSVEEIYLRQFRINHPILPNPNLIIRVRPEIINFIFAFLDYSSFLQFRLVSQNTNNQILYLLSLKLNKIQQQQNIKQLELNEIIENHPELGEQTESLLLQYQLSLDDLKKIRRQDICELSCIRVPPPIIETVLNLLKILLTQNNVEQQDNWHQYLRVLNDCQFLNQLLNFDILSITDDKLKLLQQITTMEERFIYSSSLFAYYIFKYIRTVVMLRQEPQYKIIFQIGLMRKDVAKLQRSVDKLQKILG
;
A
#
# COMPACT_ATOMS: atom_id res chain seq x y z
N MET A 1 37.29 32.23 -12.00
CA MET A 1 36.00 31.51 -11.83
C MET A 1 36.19 30.18 -11.11
N LEU A 2 37.01 29.26 -11.62
CA LEU A 2 37.28 27.93 -11.01
C LEU A 2 37.70 27.99 -9.53
N ARG A 3 38.62 28.88 -9.16
CA ARG A 3 39.04 29.06 -7.74
C ARG A 3 37.92 29.51 -6.80
N LYS A 4 36.88 30.20 -7.31
CA LYS A 4 35.73 30.65 -6.52
C LYS A 4 34.76 29.49 -6.28
N LEU A 5 34.47 28.72 -7.33
CA LEU A 5 33.64 27.51 -7.24
C LEU A 5 34.27 26.45 -6.32
N GLN A 6 35.59 26.27 -6.36
CA GLN A 6 36.29 25.36 -5.45
C GLN A 6 36.08 25.75 -3.98
N LYS A 7 36.19 27.05 -3.65
CA LYS A 7 35.96 27.54 -2.28
C LYS A 7 34.51 27.36 -1.83
N GLU A 8 33.54 27.55 -2.72
CA GLU A 8 32.12 27.33 -2.42
C GLU A 8 31.82 25.85 -2.18
N LEU A 9 32.42 24.95 -2.97
CA LEU A 9 32.33 23.50 -2.77
C LEU A 9 32.92 23.07 -1.42
N ASP A 10 34.09 23.58 -1.06
CA ASP A 10 34.74 23.29 0.23
C ASP A 10 33.92 23.79 1.42
N GLN A 11 33.24 24.94 1.28
CA GLN A 11 32.34 25.47 2.30
C GLN A 11 31.08 24.60 2.47
N LEU A 12 30.51 24.13 1.36
CA LEU A 12 29.37 23.21 1.39
C LEU A 12 29.73 21.87 2.04
N ASN A 13 30.89 21.30 1.69
CA ASN A 13 31.37 20.05 2.28
C ASN A 13 31.59 20.19 3.80
N LYS A 14 32.24 21.27 4.26
CA LYS A 14 32.40 21.53 5.70
C LYS A 14 31.08 21.71 6.42
N LYS A 15 30.10 22.36 5.78
CA LYS A 15 28.76 22.52 6.34
C LYS A 15 28.08 21.16 6.46
N GLN A 16 28.17 20.32 5.43
CA GLN A 16 27.62 18.97 5.44
C GLN A 16 28.25 18.10 6.55
N GLU A 17 29.57 18.08 6.68
CA GLU A 17 30.28 17.36 7.75
C GLU A 17 29.84 17.79 9.15
N LYS A 18 29.69 19.10 9.37
CA LYS A 18 29.20 19.64 10.65
C LYS A 18 27.77 19.23 10.94
N THR A 19 26.93 19.16 9.91
CA THR A 19 25.53 18.71 10.04
C THR A 19 25.48 17.22 10.32
N GLN A 20 26.28 16.41 9.61
CA GLN A 20 26.41 14.96 9.81
C GLN A 20 26.91 14.62 11.22
N SER A 21 27.93 15.34 11.70
CA SER A 21 28.44 15.18 13.06
C SER A 21 27.38 15.53 14.11
N SER A 22 26.59 16.59 13.87
CA SER A 22 25.49 16.97 14.76
C SER A 22 24.40 15.90 14.79
N ILE A 23 24.04 15.33 13.64
CA ILE A 23 23.08 14.21 13.52
C ILE A 23 23.60 12.96 14.23
N ASN A 24 24.87 12.61 14.05
CA ASN A 24 25.46 11.44 14.69
C ASN A 24 25.51 11.59 16.22
N ASN A 25 25.82 12.79 16.72
CA ASN A 25 25.78 13.09 18.15
C ASN A 25 24.35 13.05 18.70
N LEU A 26 23.36 13.49 17.93
CA LEU A 26 21.94 13.35 18.27
C LEU A 26 21.53 11.86 18.32
N PHE A 27 21.91 11.07 17.32
CA PHE A 27 21.65 9.62 17.30
C PHE A 27 22.28 8.89 18.47
N PHE A 28 23.55 9.18 18.78
CA PHE A 28 24.23 8.61 19.95
C PHE A 28 23.48 8.92 21.24
N SER A 29 23.01 10.16 21.40
CA SER A 29 22.25 10.54 22.60
C SER A 29 20.88 9.86 22.70
N VAL A 30 20.19 9.62 21.58
CA VAL A 30 18.90 8.92 21.55
C VAL A 30 19.08 7.43 21.78
N GLU A 31 20.10 6.81 21.18
CA GLU A 31 20.45 5.40 21.40
C GLU A 31 20.89 5.14 22.84
N GLU A 32 21.65 6.06 23.46
CA GLU A 32 22.00 5.96 24.88
C GLU A 32 20.78 6.07 25.80
N ILE A 33 19.83 6.95 25.48
CA ILE A 33 18.55 7.07 26.21
C ILE A 33 17.73 5.79 26.04
N TYR A 34 17.64 5.26 24.82
CA TYR A 34 16.89 4.06 24.51
C TYR A 34 17.50 2.81 25.17
N LEU A 35 18.83 2.65 25.10
CA LEU A 35 19.56 1.55 25.74
C LEU A 35 19.50 1.64 27.28
N ARG A 36 19.49 2.85 27.86
CA ARG A 36 19.24 3.04 29.30
C ARG A 36 17.82 2.70 29.70
N GLN A 37 16.82 2.95 28.84
CA GLN A 37 15.44 2.51 29.07
C GLN A 37 15.30 0.98 28.94
N PHE A 38 15.98 0.36 27.98
CA PHE A 38 15.88 -1.08 27.72
C PHE A 38 16.64 -1.95 28.73
N ARG A 39 17.69 -1.43 29.38
CA ARG A 39 18.42 -2.14 30.45
C ARG A 39 17.70 -2.15 31.80
N ILE A 40 16.56 -1.47 31.94
CA ILE A 40 15.74 -1.47 33.16
C ILE A 40 14.55 -2.42 32.95
N ASN A 41 14.81 -3.73 33.02
CA ASN A 41 13.77 -4.76 33.15
C ASN A 41 13.27 -4.89 34.61
N HIS A 42 12.99 -3.75 35.27
CA HIS A 42 12.24 -3.70 36.53
C HIS A 42 11.17 -2.60 36.46
N PRO A 43 9.98 -2.81 37.04
CA PRO A 43 8.78 -1.99 36.83
C PRO A 43 8.78 -0.68 37.62
N ILE A 44 9.94 -0.11 37.91
CA ILE A 44 10.02 1.21 38.55
C ILE A 44 10.01 2.23 37.43
N LEU A 45 8.86 2.90 37.29
CA LEU A 45 8.63 4.03 36.38
C LEU A 45 9.87 4.92 36.33
N PRO A 46 10.38 5.26 35.12
CA PRO A 46 11.54 6.13 35.01
C PRO A 46 11.24 7.44 35.71
N ASN A 47 12.22 7.93 36.45
CA ASN A 47 12.19 9.23 37.11
C ASN A 47 11.64 10.27 36.12
N PRO A 48 10.44 10.86 36.35
CA PRO A 48 9.74 11.69 35.37
C PRO A 48 10.54 12.92 34.92
N ASN A 49 11.62 13.23 35.62
CA ASN A 49 12.55 14.32 35.34
C ASN A 49 13.58 14.03 34.23
N LEU A 50 13.71 12.79 33.75
CA LEU A 50 14.66 12.49 32.66
C LEU A 50 14.22 13.05 31.30
N ILE A 51 12.91 13.19 31.06
CA ILE A 51 12.37 13.80 29.83
C ILE A 51 12.56 15.32 29.83
N ILE A 52 12.62 15.95 31.01
CA ILE A 52 12.72 17.42 31.15
C ILE A 52 14.04 17.97 30.59
N ARG A 53 15.05 17.12 30.35
CA ARG A 53 16.37 17.53 29.80
C ARG A 53 16.58 17.20 28.34
N VAL A 54 15.61 16.59 27.66
CA VAL A 54 15.74 16.35 26.22
C VAL A 54 15.59 17.69 25.52
N ARG A 55 16.64 18.11 24.80
CA ARG A 55 16.61 19.38 24.07
C ARG A 55 15.45 19.37 23.06
N PRO A 56 14.74 20.50 22.86
CA PRO A 56 13.62 20.58 21.93
C PRO A 56 13.94 20.07 20.51
N GLU A 57 15.19 20.20 20.07
CA GLU A 57 15.64 19.72 18.76
C GLU A 57 15.66 18.19 18.65
N ILE A 58 16.04 17.49 19.74
CA ILE A 58 15.99 16.02 19.81
C ILE A 58 14.55 15.54 19.80
N ILE A 59 13.67 16.26 20.51
CA ILE A 59 12.24 15.98 20.53
C ILE A 59 11.65 16.10 19.11
N ASN A 60 11.96 17.18 18.39
CA ASN A 60 11.56 17.37 16.99
C ASN A 60 12.08 16.26 16.07
N PHE A 61 13.32 15.81 16.28
CA PHE A 61 13.91 14.71 15.53
C PHE A 61 13.19 13.39 15.81
N ILE A 62 12.99 13.03 17.08
CA ILE A 62 12.27 11.82 17.49
C ILE A 62 10.84 11.84 16.92
N PHE A 63 10.18 13.00 16.87
CA PHE A 63 8.85 13.14 16.28
C PHE A 63 8.80 13.00 14.75
N ALA A 64 9.92 13.17 14.05
CA ALA A 64 9.98 12.89 12.62
C ALA A 64 9.92 11.38 12.32
N PHE A 65 10.31 10.53 13.27
CA PHE A 65 10.48 9.08 13.07
C PHE A 65 9.50 8.21 13.86
N LEU A 66 8.85 8.73 14.91
CA LEU A 66 7.90 7.94 15.67
C LEU A 66 6.58 7.74 14.93
N ASP A 67 6.14 6.49 14.88
CA ASP A 67 4.82 6.12 14.44
C ASP A 67 3.76 6.64 15.41
N TYR A 68 2.62 7.08 14.86
CA TYR A 68 1.58 7.83 15.56
C TYR A 68 1.04 7.13 16.84
N SER A 69 0.98 5.80 16.85
CA SER A 69 0.59 5.01 18.02
C SER A 69 1.55 5.15 19.20
N SER A 70 2.84 5.33 18.93
CA SER A 70 3.89 5.50 19.93
C SER A 70 3.80 6.86 20.63
N PHE A 71 3.19 7.84 19.95
CA PHE A 71 3.04 9.21 20.44
C PHE A 71 2.00 9.31 21.56
N LEU A 72 0.86 8.62 21.42
CA LEU A 72 -0.20 8.59 22.43
C LEU A 72 0.21 7.88 23.72
N GLN A 73 1.25 7.04 23.68
CA GLN A 73 1.77 6.33 24.85
C GLN A 73 2.67 7.21 25.72
N PHE A 74 3.21 8.31 25.18
CA PHE A 74 3.88 9.32 25.99
C PHE A 74 2.82 10.11 26.78
N ARG A 75 2.57 9.69 28.02
CA ARG A 75 1.93 10.55 29.03
C ARG A 75 2.86 11.71 29.32
N LEU A 76 2.62 12.84 28.66
CA LEU A 76 3.43 14.04 28.79
C LEU A 76 3.16 14.69 30.14
N VAL A 77 4.23 14.86 30.91
CA VAL A 77 4.18 15.32 32.30
C VAL A 77 4.12 16.84 32.40
N SER A 78 4.36 17.59 31.30
CA SER A 78 4.38 19.06 31.32
C SER A 78 3.46 19.69 30.27
N GLN A 79 2.76 20.76 30.67
CA GLN A 79 1.90 21.58 29.81
C GLN A 79 2.67 22.18 28.62
N ASN A 80 3.94 22.54 28.81
CA ASN A 80 4.80 23.05 27.74
C ASN A 80 5.06 22.00 26.67
N THR A 81 5.31 20.74 27.07
CA THR A 81 5.51 19.66 26.11
C THR A 81 4.22 19.34 25.36
N ASN A 82 3.06 19.40 26.02
CA ASN A 82 1.75 19.28 25.37
C ASN A 82 1.55 20.36 24.29
N ASN A 83 1.82 21.63 24.62
CA ASN A 83 1.67 22.73 23.67
C ASN A 83 2.61 22.59 22.46
N GLN A 84 3.86 22.19 22.69
CA GLN A 84 4.81 21.92 21.60
C GLN A 84 4.33 20.77 20.71
N ILE A 85 3.79 19.72 21.32
CA ILE A 85 3.24 18.58 20.59
C ILE A 85 2.03 18.99 19.73
N LEU A 86 1.09 19.74 20.29
CA LEU A 86 -0.07 20.23 19.56
C LEU A 86 0.36 21.12 18.39
N TYR A 87 1.39 21.95 18.58
CA TYR A 87 1.98 22.75 17.51
C TYR A 87 2.61 21.89 16.40
N LEU A 88 3.37 20.85 16.74
CA LEU A 88 3.96 19.97 15.73
C LEU A 88 2.92 19.14 14.99
N LEU A 89 1.88 18.68 15.69
CA LEU A 89 0.75 17.98 15.09
C LEU A 89 -0.02 18.88 14.13
N SER A 90 -0.22 20.16 14.45
CA SER A 90 -0.88 21.11 13.54
C SER A 90 -0.02 21.40 12.30
N LEU A 91 1.29 21.54 12.44
CA LEU A 91 2.19 21.66 11.28
C LEU A 91 2.13 20.42 10.37
N LYS A 92 2.11 19.22 10.96
CA LYS A 92 1.99 17.96 10.22
C LYS A 92 0.64 17.84 9.52
N LEU A 93 -0.44 18.22 10.20
CA LEU A 93 -1.79 18.28 9.63
C LEU A 93 -1.80 19.19 8.39
N ASN A 94 -1.27 20.41 8.51
CA ASN A 94 -1.20 21.36 7.40
C ASN A 94 -0.43 20.78 6.21
N LYS A 95 0.70 20.11 6.44
CA LYS A 95 1.48 19.46 5.37
C LYS A 95 0.70 18.34 4.67
N ILE A 96 -0.01 17.50 5.42
CA ILE A 96 -0.81 16.41 4.84
C ILE A 96 -2.00 16.99 4.06
N GLN A 97 -2.66 18.02 4.57
CA GLN A 97 -3.75 18.72 3.86
C GLN A 97 -3.25 19.35 2.55
N GLN A 98 -2.08 19.99 2.56
CA GLN A 98 -1.46 20.52 1.34
C GLN A 98 -1.20 19.41 0.30
N GLN A 99 -0.62 18.28 0.72
CA GLN A 99 -0.39 17.14 -0.17
C GLN A 99 -1.70 16.56 -0.72
N GLN A 100 -2.74 16.50 0.11
CA GLN A 100 -4.06 16.06 -0.31
C GLN A 100 -4.66 17.00 -1.37
N ASN A 101 -4.59 18.31 -1.14
CA ASN A 101 -5.09 19.31 -2.08
C ASN A 101 -4.37 19.24 -3.43
N ILE A 102 -3.04 19.08 -3.41
CA ILE A 102 -2.24 18.91 -4.65
C ILE A 102 -2.71 17.67 -5.42
N LYS A 103 -2.80 16.49 -4.76
CA LYS A 103 -3.27 15.27 -5.42
C LYS A 103 -4.71 15.35 -5.90
N GLN A 104 -5.57 16.07 -5.20
CA GLN A 104 -6.96 16.30 -5.61
C GLN A 104 -7.03 17.18 -6.87
N LEU A 105 -6.19 18.21 -6.96
CA LEU A 105 -6.09 19.06 -8.16
C LEU A 105 -5.56 18.27 -9.36
N GLU A 106 -4.48 17.50 -9.18
CA GLU A 106 -3.93 16.62 -10.24
C GLU A 106 -4.99 15.60 -10.71
N LEU A 107 -5.76 15.04 -9.78
CA LEU A 107 -6.84 14.11 -10.11
C LEU A 107 -7.95 14.79 -10.92
N ASN A 108 -8.35 15.99 -10.53
CA ASN A 108 -9.38 16.76 -11.24
C ASN A 108 -8.89 17.15 -12.64
N GLU A 109 -7.63 17.55 -12.78
CA GLU A 109 -7.03 17.89 -14.08
C GLU A 109 -7.05 16.68 -15.04
N ILE A 110 -6.72 15.48 -14.56
CA ILE A 110 -6.79 14.27 -15.38
C ILE A 110 -8.24 13.97 -15.80
N ILE A 111 -9.21 14.15 -14.89
CA ILE A 111 -10.63 13.92 -15.19
C ILE A 111 -11.15 14.95 -16.21
N GLU A 112 -10.81 16.23 -16.04
CA GLU A 112 -11.21 17.31 -16.96
C GLU A 112 -10.62 17.14 -18.36
N ASN A 113 -9.39 16.60 -18.46
CA ASN A 113 -8.74 16.31 -19.73
C ASN A 113 -9.29 15.07 -20.45
N HIS A 114 -10.11 14.26 -19.77
CA HIS A 114 -10.67 13.02 -20.28
C HIS A 114 -12.18 12.89 -19.97
N PRO A 115 -13.01 13.81 -20.47
CA PRO A 115 -14.45 13.82 -20.20
C PRO A 115 -15.18 12.56 -20.71
N GLU A 116 -14.58 11.85 -21.67
CA GLU A 116 -15.06 10.57 -22.19
C GLU A 116 -14.95 9.40 -21.20
N LEU A 117 -14.27 9.59 -20.06
CA LEU A 117 -14.31 8.69 -18.90
C LEU A 117 -15.67 8.82 -18.19
N GLY A 118 -16.76 8.55 -18.91
CA GLY A 118 -18.12 8.64 -18.41
C GLY A 118 -18.44 7.56 -17.36
N GLU A 119 -19.71 7.49 -16.99
CA GLU A 119 -20.24 6.60 -15.93
C GLU A 119 -19.84 5.11 -16.09
N GLN A 120 -19.66 4.64 -17.34
CA GLN A 120 -19.26 3.27 -17.64
C GLN A 120 -17.88 2.92 -17.05
N THR A 121 -16.94 3.86 -17.13
CA THR A 121 -15.59 3.69 -16.60
C THR A 121 -15.60 3.60 -15.07
N GLU A 122 -16.40 4.46 -14.42
CA GLU A 122 -16.52 4.45 -12.97
C GLU A 122 -17.15 3.15 -12.47
N SER A 123 -18.15 2.64 -13.20
CA SER A 123 -18.77 1.34 -12.94
C SER A 123 -17.75 0.20 -13.02
N LEU A 124 -16.88 0.18 -14.03
CA LEU A 124 -15.83 -0.84 -14.17
C LEU A 124 -14.79 -0.77 -13.04
N LEU A 125 -14.35 0.43 -12.66
CA LEU A 125 -13.46 0.62 -11.51
C LEU A 125 -14.09 0.13 -10.21
N LEU A 126 -15.38 0.40 -10.01
CA LEU A 126 -16.13 -0.09 -8.85
C LEU A 126 -16.20 -1.62 -8.86
N GLN A 127 -16.55 -2.22 -10.00
CA GLN A 127 -16.56 -3.68 -10.15
C GLN A 127 -15.18 -4.29 -9.86
N TYR A 128 -14.10 -3.63 -10.27
CA TYR A 128 -12.73 -4.07 -10.01
C TYR A 128 -12.40 -4.02 -8.51
N GLN A 129 -12.83 -2.97 -7.82
CA GLN A 129 -12.67 -2.89 -6.36
C GLN A 129 -13.49 -3.97 -5.64
N LEU A 130 -14.72 -4.20 -6.08
CA LEU A 130 -15.58 -5.25 -5.51
C LEU A 130 -14.97 -6.64 -5.73
N SER A 131 -14.38 -6.91 -6.89
CA SER A 131 -13.73 -8.20 -7.13
C SER A 131 -12.46 -8.39 -6.29
N LEU A 132 -11.68 -7.32 -6.05
CA LEU A 132 -10.58 -7.36 -5.08
C LEU A 132 -11.05 -7.60 -3.65
N ASP A 133 -12.19 -7.02 -3.25
CA ASP A 133 -12.75 -7.25 -1.93
C ASP A 133 -13.34 -8.66 -1.78
N ASP A 134 -13.88 -9.22 -2.86
CA ASP A 134 -14.28 -10.63 -2.92
C ASP A 134 -13.08 -11.57 -2.77
N LEU A 135 -11.94 -11.26 -3.40
CA LEU A 135 -10.70 -12.03 -3.20
C LEU A 135 -10.25 -12.03 -1.73
N LYS A 136 -10.42 -10.92 -1.00
CA LYS A 136 -10.07 -10.85 0.44
C LYS A 136 -10.99 -11.70 1.32
N LYS A 137 -12.17 -12.10 0.82
CA LYS A 137 -13.10 -12.98 1.55
C LYS A 137 -12.70 -14.45 1.45
N ILE A 138 -11.84 -14.81 0.48
CA ILE A 138 -11.33 -16.18 0.32
C ILE A 138 -10.67 -16.61 1.62
N ARG A 139 -11.15 -17.73 2.16
CA ARG A 139 -10.59 -18.37 3.33
C ARG A 139 -9.70 -19.53 2.89
N ARG A 140 -8.81 -19.95 3.79
CA ARG A 140 -7.97 -21.13 3.58
C ARG A 140 -8.81 -22.39 3.30
N GLN A 141 -9.98 -22.51 3.90
CA GLN A 141 -10.90 -23.64 3.69
C GLN A 141 -11.37 -23.72 2.24
N ASP A 142 -11.67 -22.57 1.62
CA ASP A 142 -12.09 -22.49 0.22
C ASP A 142 -10.96 -22.95 -0.73
N ILE A 143 -9.70 -22.71 -0.36
CA ILE A 143 -8.54 -23.22 -1.12
C ILE A 143 -8.35 -24.73 -0.89
N CYS A 144 -8.49 -25.18 0.36
CA CYS A 144 -8.37 -26.59 0.73
C CYS A 144 -9.41 -27.46 0.03
N GLU A 145 -10.60 -26.94 -0.28
CA GLU A 145 -11.64 -27.66 -1.03
C GLU A 145 -11.10 -28.20 -2.35
N LEU A 146 -10.27 -27.41 -3.05
CA LEU A 146 -9.68 -27.81 -4.33
C LEU A 146 -8.65 -28.92 -4.14
N SER A 147 -7.92 -28.94 -3.03
CA SER A 147 -6.93 -29.99 -2.76
C SER A 147 -7.55 -31.36 -2.49
N CYS A 148 -8.80 -31.39 -2.04
CA CYS A 148 -9.56 -32.62 -1.83
C CYS A 148 -10.07 -33.23 -3.15
N ILE A 149 -10.04 -32.45 -4.24
CA ILE A 149 -10.52 -32.89 -5.55
C ILE A 149 -9.38 -33.57 -6.31
N ARG A 150 -9.55 -34.87 -6.59
CA ARG A 150 -8.56 -35.65 -7.37
C ARG A 150 -8.46 -35.16 -8.82
N VAL A 151 -9.59 -34.83 -9.43
CA VAL A 151 -9.70 -34.32 -10.80
C VAL A 151 -10.66 -33.13 -10.80
N PRO A 152 -10.21 -31.90 -11.12
CA PRO A 152 -11.07 -30.72 -11.07
C PRO A 152 -12.18 -30.81 -12.13
N PRO A 153 -13.38 -30.29 -11.85
CA PRO A 153 -14.37 -30.04 -12.89
C PRO A 153 -13.78 -29.20 -14.02
N PRO A 154 -14.10 -29.48 -15.31
CA PRO A 154 -13.47 -28.80 -16.44
C PRO A 154 -13.58 -27.27 -16.39
N ILE A 155 -14.70 -26.76 -15.86
CA ILE A 155 -14.93 -25.33 -15.71
C ILE A 155 -14.00 -24.68 -14.66
N ILE A 156 -13.71 -25.39 -13.57
CA ILE A 156 -12.78 -24.93 -12.54
C ILE A 156 -11.35 -24.98 -13.08
N GLU A 157 -10.99 -26.07 -13.75
CA GLU A 157 -9.68 -26.21 -14.40
C GLU A 157 -9.42 -25.06 -15.38
N THR A 158 -10.41 -24.71 -16.20
CA THR A 158 -10.34 -23.58 -17.12
C THR A 158 -10.07 -22.25 -16.39
N VAL A 159 -10.78 -21.96 -15.30
CA VAL A 159 -10.56 -20.74 -14.51
C VAL A 159 -9.16 -20.71 -13.88
N LEU A 160 -8.67 -21.84 -13.39
CA LEU A 160 -7.34 -21.92 -12.76
C LEU A 160 -6.21 -21.85 -13.78
N ASN A 161 -6.41 -22.38 -14.98
CA ASN A 161 -5.48 -22.20 -16.10
C ASN A 161 -5.40 -20.74 -16.53
N LEU A 162 -6.54 -20.04 -16.58
CA LEU A 162 -6.59 -18.59 -16.82
C LEU A 162 -5.86 -17.79 -15.74
N LEU A 163 -6.04 -18.15 -14.48
CA LEU A 163 -5.30 -17.55 -13.36
C LEU A 163 -3.78 -17.74 -13.51
N LYS A 164 -3.33 -18.93 -13.92
CA LYS A 164 -1.90 -19.16 -14.19
C LYS A 164 -1.40 -18.31 -15.35
N ILE A 165 -2.16 -18.20 -16.45
CA ILE A 165 -1.81 -17.33 -17.58
C ILE A 165 -1.64 -15.88 -17.11
N LEU A 166 -2.52 -15.42 -16.21
CA LEU A 166 -2.44 -14.09 -15.62
C LEU A 166 -1.14 -13.90 -14.83
N LEU A 167 -0.81 -14.84 -13.94
CA LEU A 167 0.31 -14.70 -12.99
C LEU A 167 1.69 -15.02 -13.58
N THR A 168 1.77 -15.85 -14.63
CA THR A 168 3.06 -16.31 -15.16
C THR A 168 3.68 -15.23 -16.03
N GLN A 169 4.91 -14.79 -15.75
CA GLN A 169 5.58 -13.73 -16.53
C GLN A 169 5.97 -14.18 -17.95
N ASN A 170 6.37 -15.44 -18.10
CA ASN A 170 6.82 -16.01 -19.37
C ASN A 170 5.69 -16.83 -20.03
N ASN A 171 5.74 -16.98 -21.36
CA ASN A 171 4.90 -17.93 -22.13
C ASN A 171 5.32 -19.39 -21.83
N VAL A 172 5.37 -19.77 -20.55
CA VAL A 172 5.86 -21.08 -20.13
C VAL A 172 4.85 -22.13 -20.51
N GLU A 173 5.39 -23.19 -21.12
CA GLU A 173 4.73 -24.41 -21.54
C GLU A 173 3.61 -24.84 -20.59
N GLN A 174 2.43 -25.05 -21.19
CA GLN A 174 1.23 -25.59 -20.57
C GLN A 174 1.44 -27.06 -20.18
N GLN A 175 2.34 -27.35 -19.24
CA GLN A 175 2.27 -28.63 -18.56
C GLN A 175 1.14 -28.55 -17.54
N ASP A 176 -0.01 -29.11 -17.94
CA ASP A 176 -1.21 -29.25 -17.12
C ASP A 176 -0.97 -30.31 -16.05
N ASN A 177 -0.34 -29.89 -14.95
CA ASN A 177 -0.18 -30.73 -13.78
C ASN A 177 -0.98 -30.15 -12.62
N TRP A 178 -2.20 -30.67 -12.43
CA TRP A 178 -3.10 -30.33 -11.33
C TRP A 178 -2.39 -30.23 -9.96
N HIS A 179 -1.48 -31.15 -9.68
CA HIS A 179 -0.74 -31.15 -8.42
C HIS A 179 0.22 -29.96 -8.27
N GLN A 180 0.78 -29.45 -9.36
CA GLN A 180 1.61 -28.24 -9.32
C GLN A 180 0.75 -26.99 -9.06
N TYR A 181 -0.44 -26.90 -9.65
CA TYR A 181 -1.38 -25.82 -9.37
C TYR A 181 -1.77 -25.79 -7.89
N LEU A 182 -2.11 -26.94 -7.31
CA LEU A 182 -2.45 -27.04 -5.89
C LEU A 182 -1.31 -26.57 -4.98
N ARG A 183 -0.04 -26.78 -5.36
CA ARG A 183 1.10 -26.25 -4.58
C ARG A 183 1.14 -24.73 -4.60
N VAL A 184 0.94 -24.11 -5.76
CA VAL A 184 0.90 -22.65 -5.90
C VAL A 184 -0.28 -22.06 -5.13
N LEU A 185 -1.47 -22.66 -5.25
CA LEU A 185 -2.66 -22.18 -4.55
C LEU A 185 -2.53 -22.27 -3.01
N ASN A 186 -1.79 -23.27 -2.51
CA ASN A 186 -1.53 -23.45 -1.09
C ASN A 186 -0.41 -22.54 -0.54
N ASP A 187 0.27 -21.75 -1.37
CA ASP A 187 1.25 -20.78 -0.91
C ASP A 187 0.54 -19.68 -0.10
N CYS A 188 1.04 -19.38 1.10
CA CYS A 188 0.51 -18.32 1.94
C CYS A 188 0.65 -16.93 1.31
N GLN A 189 1.56 -16.78 0.35
CA GLN A 189 1.77 -15.54 -0.38
C GLN A 189 0.89 -15.42 -1.64
N PHE A 190 0.29 -16.51 -2.12
CA PHE A 190 -0.44 -16.52 -3.39
C PHE A 190 -1.56 -15.47 -3.44
N LEU A 191 -2.42 -15.40 -2.42
CA LEU A 191 -3.50 -14.41 -2.38
C LEU A 191 -2.96 -12.97 -2.32
N ASN A 192 -1.85 -12.76 -1.59
CA ASN A 192 -1.21 -11.45 -1.53
C ASN A 192 -0.59 -11.05 -2.86
N GLN A 193 0.01 -12.00 -3.60
CA GLN A 193 0.52 -11.75 -4.95
C GLN A 193 -0.62 -11.39 -5.91
N LEU A 194 -1.76 -12.10 -5.82
CA LEU A 194 -2.93 -11.83 -6.65
C LEU A 194 -3.56 -10.46 -6.34
N LEU A 195 -3.70 -10.10 -5.06
CA LEU A 195 -4.24 -8.80 -4.62
C LEU A 195 -3.36 -7.62 -5.03
N ASN A 196 -2.05 -7.83 -5.16
CA ASN A 196 -1.08 -6.82 -5.56
C ASN A 196 -0.63 -6.96 -7.02
N PHE A 197 -1.34 -7.76 -7.82
CA PHE A 197 -1.00 -8.01 -9.21
C PHE A 197 -1.11 -6.73 -10.05
N ASP A 198 -0.07 -6.45 -10.85
CA ASP A 198 -0.05 -5.30 -11.75
C ASP A 198 -0.74 -5.61 -13.07
N ILE A 199 -1.96 -5.10 -13.23
CA ILE A 199 -2.78 -5.25 -14.45
C ILE A 199 -2.12 -4.59 -15.67
N LEU A 200 -1.27 -3.59 -15.46
CA LEU A 200 -0.57 -2.92 -16.56
C LEU A 200 0.46 -3.84 -17.21
N SER A 201 0.99 -4.81 -16.45
CA SER A 201 1.96 -5.81 -16.93
C SER A 201 1.36 -6.87 -17.88
N ILE A 202 0.03 -6.91 -18.05
CA ILE A 202 -0.64 -7.85 -18.95
C ILE A 202 -0.35 -7.45 -20.40
N THR A 203 0.26 -8.38 -21.15
CA THR A 203 0.50 -8.27 -22.59
C THR A 203 -0.78 -8.56 -23.39
N ASP A 204 -0.86 -8.04 -24.61
CA ASP A 204 -2.04 -8.25 -25.46
C ASP A 204 -2.24 -9.73 -25.85
N ASP A 205 -1.17 -10.49 -25.96
CA ASP A 205 -1.24 -11.94 -26.20
C ASP A 205 -1.87 -12.68 -25.01
N LYS A 206 -1.47 -12.33 -23.78
CA LYS A 206 -2.14 -12.84 -22.57
C LYS A 206 -3.59 -12.40 -22.53
N LEU A 207 -3.87 -11.15 -22.86
CA LEU A 207 -5.24 -10.62 -22.85
C LEU A 207 -6.15 -11.44 -23.80
N LYS A 208 -5.68 -11.78 -25.01
CA LYS A 208 -6.41 -12.65 -25.94
C LYS A 208 -6.71 -14.03 -25.34
N LEU A 209 -5.76 -14.64 -24.65
CA LEU A 209 -5.98 -15.92 -23.97
C LEU A 209 -6.98 -15.77 -22.82
N LEU A 210 -6.94 -14.66 -22.09
CA LEU A 210 -7.86 -14.39 -20.99
C LEU A 210 -9.30 -14.08 -21.45
N GLN A 211 -9.50 -13.65 -22.69
CA GLN A 211 -10.81 -13.27 -23.22
C GLN A 211 -11.85 -14.40 -23.19
N GLN A 212 -11.42 -15.66 -23.23
CA GLN A 212 -12.32 -16.81 -23.09
C GLN A 212 -13.11 -16.80 -21.77
N ILE A 213 -12.66 -16.06 -20.76
CA ILE A 213 -13.41 -15.94 -19.50
C ILE A 213 -14.74 -15.19 -19.67
N THR A 214 -14.86 -14.36 -20.70
CA THR A 214 -16.06 -13.52 -20.88
C THR A 214 -17.27 -14.32 -21.38
N THR A 215 -17.03 -15.49 -21.97
CA THR A 215 -18.08 -16.40 -22.49
C THR A 215 -18.54 -17.43 -21.47
N MET A 216 -17.84 -17.58 -20.34
CA MET A 216 -18.19 -18.56 -19.32
C MET A 216 -19.40 -18.09 -18.49
N GLU A 217 -20.30 -19.02 -18.19
CA GLU A 217 -21.48 -18.73 -17.37
C GLU A 217 -21.14 -18.75 -15.86
N GLU A 218 -21.43 -17.62 -15.22
CA GLU A 218 -21.13 -17.38 -13.81
C GLU A 218 -21.78 -18.39 -12.86
N ARG A 219 -23.01 -18.83 -13.18
CA ARG A 219 -23.80 -19.73 -12.32
C ARG A 219 -23.14 -21.09 -12.13
N PHE A 220 -22.57 -21.66 -13.18
CA PHE A 220 -21.90 -22.98 -13.12
C PHE A 220 -20.60 -22.92 -12.32
N ILE A 221 -19.88 -21.80 -12.36
CA ILE A 221 -18.66 -21.62 -11.60
C ILE A 221 -19.00 -21.50 -10.11
N TYR A 222 -19.98 -20.64 -9.77
CA TYR A 222 -20.44 -20.44 -8.40
C TYR A 222 -20.93 -21.73 -7.75
N SER A 223 -21.70 -22.55 -8.46
CA SER A 223 -22.20 -23.82 -7.95
C SER A 223 -21.09 -24.86 -7.74
N SER A 224 -19.94 -24.71 -8.41
CA SER A 224 -18.86 -25.70 -8.39
C SER A 224 -17.80 -25.40 -7.34
N SER A 225 -17.38 -24.14 -7.20
CA SER A 225 -16.39 -23.72 -6.21
C SER A 225 -16.50 -22.22 -5.95
N LEU A 226 -16.59 -21.86 -4.67
CA LEU A 226 -16.63 -20.46 -4.26
C LEU A 226 -15.28 -19.78 -4.50
N PHE A 227 -14.18 -20.50 -4.29
CA PHE A 227 -12.85 -20.00 -4.63
C PHE A 227 -12.75 -19.68 -6.13
N ALA A 228 -13.09 -20.64 -7.00
CA ALA A 228 -13.02 -20.46 -8.44
C ALA A 228 -13.93 -19.31 -8.91
N TYR A 229 -15.08 -19.13 -8.26
CA TYR A 229 -15.99 -18.02 -8.53
C TYR A 229 -15.36 -16.64 -8.28
N TYR A 230 -14.70 -16.44 -7.13
CA TYR A 230 -14.04 -15.16 -6.84
C TYR A 230 -12.85 -14.89 -7.77
N ILE A 231 -12.07 -15.93 -8.10
CA ILE A 231 -11.00 -15.83 -9.09
C ILE A 231 -11.57 -15.47 -10.47
N PHE A 232 -12.65 -16.14 -10.89
CA PHE A 232 -13.33 -15.87 -12.15
C PHE A 232 -13.77 -14.42 -12.24
N LYS A 233 -14.47 -13.92 -11.21
CA LYS A 233 -14.98 -12.55 -11.17
C LYS A 233 -13.84 -11.54 -11.26
N TYR A 234 -12.75 -11.78 -10.53
CA TYR A 234 -11.54 -10.95 -10.61
C TYR A 234 -10.96 -10.91 -12.03
N ILE A 235 -10.63 -12.08 -12.61
CA ILE A 235 -10.03 -12.13 -13.95
C ILE A 235 -10.96 -11.52 -15.00
N ARG A 236 -12.26 -11.78 -14.93
CA ARG A 236 -13.25 -11.21 -15.86
C ARG A 236 -13.26 -9.69 -15.81
N THR A 237 -13.28 -9.11 -14.61
CA THR A 237 -13.23 -7.66 -14.46
C THR A 237 -11.88 -7.07 -14.93
N VAL A 238 -10.77 -7.78 -14.70
CA VAL A 238 -9.45 -7.38 -15.22
C VAL A 238 -9.45 -7.34 -16.74
N VAL A 239 -10.02 -8.36 -17.40
CA VAL A 239 -10.13 -8.42 -18.87
C VAL A 239 -11.01 -7.29 -19.39
N MET A 240 -12.19 -7.07 -18.79
CA MET A 240 -13.10 -5.98 -19.18
C MET A 240 -12.40 -4.63 -19.05
N LEU A 241 -11.75 -4.37 -17.91
CA LEU A 241 -11.01 -3.13 -17.69
C LEU A 241 -9.90 -2.95 -18.73
N ARG A 242 -9.15 -4.02 -19.06
CA ARG A 242 -8.05 -3.98 -20.03
C ARG A 242 -8.49 -3.80 -21.48
N GLN A 243 -9.74 -4.09 -21.81
CA GLN A 243 -10.31 -3.89 -23.14
C GLN A 243 -10.69 -2.42 -23.39
N GLU A 244 -10.87 -1.63 -22.33
CA GLU A 244 -11.15 -0.20 -22.47
C GLU A 244 -9.95 0.54 -23.06
N PRO A 245 -10.14 1.39 -24.10
CA PRO A 245 -9.03 2.09 -24.75
C PRO A 245 -8.26 3.00 -23.78
N GLN A 246 -8.92 3.44 -22.71
CA GLN A 246 -8.38 4.38 -21.73
C GLN A 246 -7.94 3.71 -20.42
N TYR A 247 -7.86 2.37 -20.37
CA TYR A 247 -7.63 1.62 -19.12
C TYR A 247 -6.44 2.11 -18.29
N LYS A 248 -5.38 2.63 -18.92
CA LYS A 248 -4.20 3.17 -18.22
C LYS A 248 -4.56 4.40 -17.39
N ILE A 249 -5.30 5.33 -18.00
CA ILE A 249 -5.77 6.56 -17.35
C ILE A 249 -6.77 6.20 -16.25
N ILE A 250 -7.71 5.30 -16.55
CA ILE A 250 -8.69 4.76 -15.61
C ILE A 250 -8.00 4.19 -14.36
N PHE A 251 -6.99 3.35 -14.57
CA PHE A 251 -6.24 2.73 -13.48
C PHE A 251 -5.45 3.76 -12.67
N GLN A 252 -4.81 4.73 -13.33
CA GLN A 252 -4.10 5.84 -12.68
C GLN A 252 -5.03 6.67 -11.80
N ILE A 253 -6.21 7.05 -12.30
CA ILE A 253 -7.27 7.72 -11.53
C ILE A 253 -7.64 6.89 -10.30
N GLY A 254 -7.82 5.57 -10.47
CA GLY A 254 -8.11 4.64 -9.37
C GLY A 254 -7.04 4.63 -8.29
N LEU A 255 -5.75 4.65 -8.67
CA LEU A 255 -4.63 4.74 -7.73
C LEU A 255 -4.60 6.09 -7.01
N MET A 256 -4.79 7.19 -7.73
CA MET A 256 -4.81 8.54 -7.15
C MET A 256 -5.97 8.72 -6.17
N ARG A 257 -7.16 8.21 -6.48
CA ARG A 257 -8.32 8.21 -5.56
C ARG A 257 -7.99 7.46 -4.25
N LYS A 258 -7.33 6.30 -4.33
CA LYS A 258 -6.89 5.55 -3.14
C LYS A 258 -5.90 6.36 -2.29
N ASP A 259 -4.97 7.04 -2.93
CA ASP A 259 -3.99 7.89 -2.26
C ASP A 259 -4.63 9.09 -1.57
N VAL A 260 -5.54 9.79 -2.25
CA VAL A 260 -6.31 10.89 -1.67
C VAL A 260 -7.12 10.39 -0.46
N ALA A 261 -7.80 9.26 -0.57
CA ALA A 261 -8.55 8.67 0.54
C ALA A 261 -7.65 8.30 1.74
N LYS A 262 -6.43 7.82 1.49
CA LYS A 262 -5.44 7.53 2.55
C LYS A 262 -4.97 8.81 3.25
N LEU A 263 -4.76 9.89 2.50
CA LEU A 263 -4.43 11.20 3.06
C LEU A 263 -5.58 11.76 3.89
N GLN A 264 -6.82 11.72 3.37
CA GLN A 264 -8.02 12.16 4.11
C GLN A 264 -8.16 11.43 5.45
N ARG A 265 -8.02 10.09 5.48
CA ARG A 265 -8.07 9.32 6.74
C ARG A 265 -6.99 9.75 7.73
N SER A 266 -5.85 10.22 7.25
CA SER A 266 -4.76 10.72 8.10
C SER A 266 -5.08 12.11 8.65
N VAL A 267 -5.71 12.96 7.83
CA VAL A 267 -6.26 14.26 8.23
C VAL A 267 -7.33 14.09 9.31
N ASP A 268 -8.33 13.23 9.09
CA ASP A 268 -9.42 12.98 10.03
C ASP A 268 -8.90 12.50 11.40
N LYS A 269 -7.94 11.56 11.36
CA LYS A 269 -7.26 11.07 12.57
C LYS A 269 -6.55 12.19 13.31
N LEU A 270 -5.86 13.09 12.61
CA LEU A 270 -5.12 14.18 13.24
C LEU A 270 -6.06 15.26 13.81
N GLN A 271 -7.11 15.60 13.09
CA GLN A 271 -8.12 16.56 13.56
C GLN A 271 -8.81 16.08 14.84
N LYS A 272 -9.13 14.78 14.94
CA LYS A 272 -9.73 14.19 16.14
C LYS A 272 -8.87 14.29 17.42
N ILE A 273 -7.56 14.52 17.28
CA ILE A 273 -6.64 14.66 18.42
C ILE A 273 -6.51 16.12 18.83
N LEU A 274 -6.55 17.01 17.83
CA LEU A 274 -6.39 18.44 18.00
C LEU A 274 -7.65 19.12 18.53
N GLY A 275 -8.83 18.56 18.24
CA GLY A 275 -10.12 18.96 18.79
C GLY A 275 -10.46 18.18 20.05
#